data_AF-A0A6L9QJF4-F1
#
_entry.id   AF-A0A6L9QJF4-F1
#
_cell.length_a   1.000
_cell.length_b   1.000
_cell.length_c   1.000
_cell.angle_alpha   90.00
_cell.angle_beta   90.00
_cell.angle_gamma   90.00
#
_symmetry.space_group_name_H-M   'P 1'
#
loop_
_entity.id
_entity.type
_entity.pdbx_description
1 polymer ?
#
loop_
_entity_poly.entity_id
_entity_poly.type
_entity_poly.pdbx_seq_one_letter_code
_entity_poly.pdbx_strand_id
1 'polypeptide(L)'
;MGFGFRVGVPGMSVRVSSRGVRTSVGPRAARVHVGGGRRTTVSSGMGPFFASTSVGGSRRRSTAKRPSRPRNIGPTPAQLERARRQAERAEQEAQRDAAIAHLEELRRQTTSVHLQTFPQAQPPFVPPPPQLALPWAMAEAQAFHLAGIGRFARADRAAARHAAEQDAPAYLAAEQARLNEIHRQLRAAADEWWRALNGNDEDTVCEAVNTAFSDNPAAGSAVGLDGTVLSIVMRQPDLDTLPTQTPGVTSSGRPTLKTMTKRDRLLWWLTSMGSNIIATLNEAFATAPGITAINLAVLTRMPDTHRLGIVAYGHWTREAVASVPWRRPEDALRFLDIAEDVDCSVRTTASGNLSTAIKPLDTAKIPGLEALLTQIEDVPEAPPEPAAPPPSDPYAVYPFATWKQATAPAPPPPWSQPAPPRPAAPAQPAVPSAGPPQPGMAQGPNMQVAAPVELAQGQTLVLPEEALQGLLITFAFAGADADLTLLLLNASGKVRADEDFVFYHQPAAAGGAARLLGKQPEGQGMAERAGLHLSALPSDVHRVAISINMDVDTGLTCAALTHATLDLHCITGTTWTFRPPQDPAIRAMLMAELYRHTLNDQPVWKLRALGQGWSDGLGGLARTHGVNVT
;
A
#
# COMPACT_ATOMS: atom_id res chain seq x y z
N MET A 1 13.21 -13.42 24.71
CA MET A 1 12.47 -12.15 24.67
C MET A 1 12.86 -11.46 23.37
N GLY A 2 11.98 -11.52 22.36
CA GLY A 2 12.22 -10.89 21.06
C GLY A 2 11.26 -9.73 20.89
N PHE A 3 11.79 -8.52 20.76
CA PHE A 3 11.04 -7.31 20.49
C PHE A 3 10.81 -7.22 18.97
N GLY A 4 9.55 -7.09 18.54
CA GLY A 4 9.18 -6.89 17.15
C GLY A 4 8.39 -5.59 17.02
N PHE A 5 8.75 -4.76 16.05
CA PHE A 5 8.01 -3.55 15.70
C PHE A 5 7.58 -3.64 14.24
N ARG A 6 6.46 -2.98 13.94
CA ARG A 6 5.85 -2.93 12.61
C ARG A 6 5.96 -1.49 12.15
N VAL A 7 6.63 -1.25 11.03
CA VAL A 7 6.73 0.08 10.46
C VAL A 7 5.74 0.15 9.30
N GLY A 8 4.75 1.04 9.42
CA GLY A 8 3.65 1.13 8.48
C GLY A 8 4.10 1.63 7.11
N VAL A 9 4.29 0.71 6.16
CA VAL A 9 4.27 0.94 4.71
C VAL A 9 3.55 -0.26 4.06
N PRO A 10 2.66 -0.08 3.06
CA PRO A 10 1.98 -1.20 2.39
C PRO A 10 2.95 -1.99 1.49
N GLY A 11 3.04 -3.31 1.66
CA GLY A 11 3.60 -4.21 0.64
C GLY A 11 4.94 -4.92 0.93
N MET A 12 5.45 -4.96 2.15
CA MET A 12 6.65 -5.76 2.49
C MET A 12 6.52 -6.37 3.89
N SER A 13 6.84 -7.66 4.03
CA SER A 13 6.80 -8.40 5.30
C SER A 13 8.09 -9.21 5.47
N VAL A 14 8.66 -9.18 6.68
CA VAL A 14 9.86 -9.92 7.08
C VAL A 14 9.71 -10.33 8.56
N ARG A 15 10.07 -11.57 8.87
CA ARG A 15 10.04 -12.31 10.13
C ARG A 15 11.08 -13.47 10.08
N VAL A 16 12.20 -13.28 10.77
CA VAL A 16 13.09 -14.39 11.14
C VAL A 16 12.61 -15.04 12.45
N SER A 17 12.47 -16.38 12.50
CA SER A 17 12.22 -17.15 13.73
C SER A 17 12.67 -18.62 13.64
N SER A 18 13.35 -19.10 14.68
CA SER A 18 14.01 -20.41 14.79
C SER A 18 13.09 -21.60 15.18
N ARG A 19 11.77 -21.56 14.90
CA ARG A 19 10.81 -22.58 15.44
C ARG A 19 9.61 -22.98 14.54
N GLY A 20 9.72 -22.90 13.22
CA GLY A 20 8.72 -23.53 12.33
C GLY A 20 7.52 -22.67 11.92
N VAL A 21 6.75 -23.22 10.97
CA VAL A 21 6.07 -22.56 9.84
C VAL A 21 4.55 -22.38 10.03
N ARG A 22 3.96 -21.26 9.55
CA ARG A 22 2.79 -21.13 8.62
C ARG A 22 1.91 -19.86 8.77
N THR A 23 1.29 -19.54 7.63
CA THR A 23 0.55 -18.37 7.04
C THR A 23 -0.88 -18.14 7.59
N SER A 24 -1.63 -17.04 7.35
CA SER A 24 -2.10 -16.44 6.07
C SER A 24 -2.89 -15.10 6.26
N VAL A 25 -3.10 -14.32 5.18
CA VAL A 25 -4.35 -13.56 4.84
C VAL A 25 -4.41 -13.35 3.31
N GLY A 26 -5.53 -13.65 2.65
CA GLY A 26 -5.90 -13.21 1.28
C GLY A 26 -7.39 -12.80 1.24
N PRO A 27 -8.06 -12.59 0.07
CA PRO A 27 -7.60 -12.46 -1.32
C PRO A 27 -8.27 -11.30 -2.13
N ARG A 28 -7.77 -11.02 -3.35
CA ARG A 28 -8.61 -10.59 -4.50
C ARG A 28 -8.96 -11.81 -5.35
N ALA A 29 -10.19 -12.32 -5.21
CA ALA A 29 -11.08 -12.77 -6.30
C ALA A 29 -12.37 -13.33 -5.68
N ALA A 30 -13.51 -12.97 -6.26
CA ALA A 30 -14.84 -13.24 -5.79
C ALA A 30 -15.14 -14.76 -5.61
N ARG A 31 -15.70 -15.12 -4.45
CA ARG A 31 -16.49 -16.35 -4.31
C ARG A 31 -17.94 -16.02 -4.69
N VAL A 32 -18.48 -16.66 -5.74
CA VAL A 32 -19.92 -16.72 -5.99
C VAL A 32 -20.43 -18.03 -5.42
N HIS A 33 -21.28 -17.93 -4.40
CA HIS A 33 -22.06 -19.07 -3.90
C HIS A 33 -23.36 -19.17 -4.69
N VAL A 34 -23.61 -20.32 -5.32
CA VAL A 34 -24.92 -20.68 -5.86
C VAL A 34 -25.57 -21.68 -4.91
N GLY A 35 -26.51 -21.19 -4.10
CA GLY A 35 -27.36 -22.01 -3.23
C GLY A 35 -28.83 -21.79 -3.59
N GLY A 36 -29.54 -22.85 -3.97
CA GLY A 36 -30.90 -22.80 -4.48
C GLY A 36 -31.99 -22.62 -3.42
N GLY A 37 -33.02 -21.83 -3.75
CA GLY A 37 -34.23 -21.74 -2.94
C GLY A 37 -35.18 -20.58 -3.31
N ARG A 38 -36.16 -20.85 -4.18
CA ARG A 38 -37.45 -20.15 -4.42
C ARG A 38 -37.58 -18.66 -3.99
N ARG A 39 -37.24 -17.73 -4.88
CA ARG A 39 -38.06 -16.58 -5.38
C ARG A 39 -37.12 -15.62 -6.14
N THR A 40 -37.47 -15.31 -7.39
CA THR A 40 -36.68 -14.43 -8.25
C THR A 40 -36.93 -12.96 -7.90
N THR A 41 -35.89 -12.25 -7.46
CA THR A 41 -35.86 -10.79 -7.35
C THR A 41 -34.56 -10.30 -7.95
N VAL A 42 -34.62 -9.30 -8.84
CA VAL A 42 -33.44 -8.63 -9.43
C VAL A 42 -33.22 -7.31 -8.69
N SER A 43 -32.03 -7.11 -8.11
CA SER A 43 -31.57 -5.83 -7.58
C SER A 43 -30.15 -5.55 -8.08
N SER A 44 -29.96 -4.41 -8.72
CA SER A 44 -28.65 -3.84 -9.05
C SER A 44 -28.52 -2.51 -8.30
N GLY A 45 -27.50 -2.38 -7.45
CA GLY A 45 -27.16 -1.13 -6.76
C GLY A 45 -26.02 -1.27 -5.74
N MET A 46 -25.04 -0.37 -5.79
CA MET A 46 -23.99 -0.13 -4.78
C MET A 46 -24.35 1.14 -3.98
N GLY A 47 -24.25 1.11 -2.64
CA GLY A 47 -24.23 2.32 -1.80
C GLY A 47 -25.59 3.01 -1.51
N PRO A 48 -25.61 4.04 -0.63
CA PRO A 48 -26.70 4.30 0.32
C PRO A 48 -27.97 4.99 -0.24
N PHE A 49 -28.18 5.02 -1.56
CA PHE A 49 -29.37 5.60 -2.17
C PHE A 49 -30.19 4.54 -2.91
N PHE A 50 -31.41 4.28 -2.44
CA PHE A 50 -32.36 3.41 -3.13
C PHE A 50 -33.35 4.24 -3.94
N ALA A 51 -33.43 3.99 -5.24
CA ALA A 51 -34.54 4.46 -6.08
C ALA A 51 -35.41 3.25 -6.45
N SER A 52 -36.57 3.12 -5.81
CA SER A 52 -37.58 2.12 -6.16
C SER A 52 -38.58 2.71 -7.15
N THR A 53 -38.75 2.11 -8.32
CA THR A 53 -39.93 2.36 -9.16
C THR A 53 -40.86 1.15 -9.10
N SER A 54 -41.99 1.33 -8.43
CA SER A 54 -43.07 0.36 -8.38
C SER A 54 -43.85 0.38 -9.69
N VAL A 55 -43.83 -0.73 -10.45
CA VAL A 55 -44.84 -1.00 -11.47
C VAL A 55 -46.04 -1.66 -10.78
N GLY A 56 -47.03 -0.86 -10.39
CA GLY A 56 -48.25 -1.35 -9.76
C GLY A 56 -49.10 -0.18 -9.24
N GLY A 57 -50.24 0.06 -9.86
CA GLY A 57 -50.94 1.35 -9.79
C GLY A 57 -51.73 1.64 -8.50
N SER A 58 -52.00 2.92 -8.29
CA SER A 58 -53.18 3.37 -7.55
C SER A 58 -53.55 4.83 -7.87
N ARG A 59 -54.80 4.98 -8.27
CA ARG A 59 -55.69 6.13 -8.45
C ARG A 59 -55.28 7.48 -7.79
N ARG A 60 -55.32 8.56 -8.59
CA ARG A 60 -55.94 9.84 -8.17
C ARG A 60 -56.70 10.50 -9.33
N ARG A 61 -57.90 10.97 -9.00
CA ARG A 61 -58.88 11.64 -9.88
C ARG A 61 -58.45 13.07 -10.19
N SER A 62 -58.51 13.46 -11.45
CA SER A 62 -58.88 14.82 -11.87
C SER A 62 -59.62 14.77 -13.20
N THR A 63 -60.45 15.77 -13.42
CA THR A 63 -61.69 15.78 -14.20
C THR A 63 -61.53 15.94 -15.72
N ALA A 64 -62.30 15.11 -16.44
CA ALA A 64 -63.03 15.36 -17.69
C ALA A 64 -62.40 16.22 -18.80
N LYS A 65 -62.06 15.56 -19.92
CA LYS A 65 -62.58 15.85 -21.28
C LYS A 65 -62.31 14.63 -22.18
N ARG A 66 -63.38 13.98 -22.67
CA ARG A 66 -63.31 12.89 -23.67
C ARG A 66 -62.92 13.50 -25.02
N PRO A 67 -61.98 12.85 -25.73
CA PRO A 67 -62.34 12.33 -27.04
C PRO A 67 -61.98 10.84 -27.18
N SER A 68 -62.74 10.17 -28.05
CA SER A 68 -62.62 8.81 -28.58
C SER A 68 -61.42 7.95 -28.13
N ARG A 69 -61.69 6.98 -27.24
CA ARG A 69 -60.84 5.81 -26.98
C ARG A 69 -60.64 5.02 -28.28
N PRO A 70 -59.41 4.84 -28.81
CA PRO A 70 -59.15 3.69 -29.64
C PRO A 70 -59.36 2.44 -28.76
N ARG A 71 -60.01 1.40 -29.31
CA ARG A 71 -60.10 0.09 -28.66
C ARG A 71 -58.68 -0.42 -28.47
N ASN A 72 -58.13 -0.28 -27.26
CA ASN A 72 -56.88 -0.94 -26.90
C ASN A 72 -57.21 -2.42 -26.70
N ILE A 73 -57.19 -3.17 -27.81
CA ILE A 73 -57.35 -4.62 -27.81
C ILE A 73 -56.09 -5.14 -27.11
N GLY A 74 -56.24 -5.61 -25.88
CA GLY A 74 -55.15 -6.28 -25.18
C GLY A 74 -54.61 -7.44 -26.01
N PRO A 75 -53.32 -7.79 -25.87
CA PRO A 75 -52.72 -8.86 -26.66
C PRO A 75 -53.51 -10.15 -26.50
N THR A 76 -53.80 -10.81 -27.62
CA THR A 76 -54.48 -12.11 -27.62
C THR A 76 -53.62 -13.15 -26.89
N PRO A 77 -54.21 -14.23 -26.33
CA PRO A 77 -53.44 -15.31 -25.71
C PRO A 77 -52.30 -15.85 -26.59
N ALA A 78 -52.52 -15.94 -27.90
CA ALA A 78 -51.50 -16.36 -28.88
C ALA A 78 -50.38 -15.32 -29.10
N GLN A 79 -50.63 -14.03 -28.87
CA GLN A 79 -49.60 -12.99 -28.89
C GLN A 79 -48.77 -13.03 -27.60
N LEU A 80 -49.40 -13.26 -26.45
CA LEU A 80 -48.71 -13.43 -25.17
C LEU A 80 -47.80 -14.68 -25.17
N GLU A 81 -48.26 -15.80 -25.74
CA GLU A 81 -47.46 -17.02 -25.82
C GLU A 81 -46.25 -16.87 -26.76
N ARG A 82 -46.41 -16.18 -27.91
CA ARG A 82 -45.30 -15.85 -28.80
C ARG A 82 -44.26 -14.95 -28.12
N ALA A 83 -44.71 -13.94 -27.38
CA ALA A 83 -43.83 -13.06 -26.62
C ALA A 83 -43.03 -13.84 -25.56
N ARG A 84 -43.68 -14.79 -24.84
CA ARG A 84 -42.99 -15.68 -23.89
C ARG A 84 -41.91 -16.53 -24.56
N ARG A 85 -42.22 -17.22 -25.66
CA ARG A 85 -41.24 -18.03 -26.40
C ARG A 85 -40.11 -17.20 -27.03
N GLN A 86 -40.34 -15.90 -27.28
CA GLN A 86 -39.29 -14.98 -27.73
C GLN A 86 -38.40 -14.56 -26.55
N ALA A 87 -38.99 -14.23 -25.41
CA ALA A 87 -38.25 -13.92 -24.18
C ALA A 87 -37.38 -15.09 -23.71
N GLU A 88 -37.92 -16.31 -23.67
CA GLU A 88 -37.16 -17.53 -23.30
C GLU A 88 -35.96 -17.78 -24.24
N ARG A 89 -36.14 -17.55 -25.55
CA ARG A 89 -35.04 -17.67 -26.52
C ARG A 89 -33.98 -16.59 -26.33
N ALA A 90 -34.39 -15.36 -26.04
CA ALA A 90 -33.47 -14.26 -25.75
C ALA A 90 -32.70 -14.51 -24.45
N GLU A 91 -33.35 -15.06 -23.41
CA GLU A 91 -32.69 -15.45 -22.16
C GLU A 91 -31.66 -16.57 -22.39
N GLN A 92 -32.00 -17.60 -23.17
CA GLN A 92 -31.05 -18.68 -23.52
C GLN A 92 -29.85 -18.16 -24.32
N GLU A 93 -30.08 -17.25 -25.27
CA GLU A 93 -29.04 -16.59 -26.03
C GLU A 93 -28.13 -15.75 -25.12
N ALA A 94 -28.71 -14.93 -24.25
CA ALA A 94 -27.96 -14.13 -23.28
C ALA A 94 -27.13 -15.00 -22.30
N GLN A 95 -27.69 -16.12 -21.82
CA GLN A 95 -26.97 -17.06 -20.96
C GLN A 95 -25.78 -17.72 -21.69
N ARG A 96 -25.98 -18.13 -22.94
CA ARG A 96 -24.91 -18.71 -23.78
C ARG A 96 -23.80 -17.70 -24.01
N ASP A 97 -24.16 -16.47 -24.40
CA ASP A 97 -23.19 -15.43 -24.71
C ASP A 97 -22.41 -15.02 -23.44
N ALA A 98 -23.07 -14.97 -22.28
CA ALA A 98 -22.42 -14.79 -20.99
C ALA A 98 -21.44 -15.93 -20.64
N ALA A 99 -21.82 -17.19 -20.91
CA ALA A 99 -20.94 -18.34 -20.68
C ALA A 99 -19.72 -18.34 -21.63
N ILE A 100 -19.89 -17.93 -22.89
CA ILE A 100 -18.79 -17.75 -23.84
C ILE A 100 -17.83 -16.66 -23.34
N ALA A 101 -18.35 -15.48 -22.98
CA ALA A 101 -17.55 -14.38 -22.45
C ALA A 101 -16.80 -14.80 -21.18
N HIS A 102 -17.44 -15.56 -20.29
CA HIS A 102 -16.79 -16.08 -19.09
C HIS A 102 -15.64 -17.05 -19.39
N LEU A 103 -15.80 -17.95 -20.36
CA LEU A 103 -14.73 -18.88 -20.77
C LEU A 103 -13.56 -18.17 -21.42
N GLU A 104 -13.82 -17.16 -22.26
CA GLU A 104 -12.78 -16.33 -22.86
C GLU A 104 -12.01 -15.54 -21.81
N GLU A 105 -12.71 -14.96 -20.84
CA GLU A 105 -12.10 -14.26 -19.71
C GLU A 105 -11.23 -15.20 -18.88
N LEU A 106 -11.76 -16.36 -18.50
CA LEU A 106 -11.02 -17.35 -17.72
C LEU A 106 -9.77 -17.83 -18.46
N ARG A 107 -9.87 -18.06 -19.78
CA ARG A 107 -8.73 -18.45 -20.61
C ARG A 107 -7.67 -17.35 -20.62
N ARG A 108 -8.08 -16.10 -20.85
CA ARG A 108 -7.16 -14.95 -20.81
C ARG A 108 -6.47 -14.86 -19.45
N GLN A 109 -7.22 -14.81 -18.35
CA GLN A 109 -6.68 -14.66 -17.00
C GLN A 109 -5.68 -15.76 -16.62
N THR A 110 -5.96 -17.02 -17.01
CA THR A 110 -5.09 -18.16 -16.66
C THR A 110 -3.86 -18.29 -17.55
N THR A 111 -3.86 -17.69 -18.76
CA THR A 111 -2.77 -17.82 -19.73
C THR A 111 -1.93 -16.55 -19.91
N SER A 112 -2.27 -15.46 -19.22
CA SER A 112 -1.60 -14.15 -19.35
C SER A 112 -0.98 -13.62 -18.06
N VAL A 113 -0.83 -14.46 -17.02
CA VAL A 113 -0.22 -14.07 -15.73
C VAL A 113 1.22 -13.57 -15.92
N HIS A 114 1.98 -14.18 -16.82
CA HIS A 114 3.37 -13.79 -17.15
C HIS A 114 3.51 -12.39 -17.75
N LEU A 115 2.42 -11.76 -18.20
CA LEU A 115 2.43 -10.38 -18.72
C LEU A 115 2.34 -9.33 -17.59
N GLN A 116 2.16 -9.76 -16.35
CA GLN A 116 2.19 -8.87 -15.19
C GLN A 116 3.61 -8.33 -14.97
N THR A 117 3.70 -7.10 -14.47
CA THR A 117 4.97 -6.45 -14.14
C THR A 117 5.18 -6.52 -12.63
N PHE A 118 6.37 -6.95 -12.22
CA PHE A 118 6.75 -7.05 -10.83
C PHE A 118 7.77 -5.95 -10.49
N PRO A 119 7.46 -5.05 -9.54
CA PRO A 119 8.38 -3.99 -9.17
C PRO A 119 9.63 -4.56 -8.52
N GLN A 120 10.80 -4.02 -8.88
CA GLN A 120 12.05 -4.40 -8.25
C GLN A 120 12.05 -4.02 -6.77
N ALA A 121 12.61 -4.90 -5.94
CA ALA A 121 12.77 -4.66 -4.51
C ALA A 121 13.56 -3.37 -4.26
N GLN A 122 13.12 -2.61 -3.27
CA GLN A 122 13.74 -1.37 -2.84
C GLN A 122 14.11 -1.46 -1.36
N PRO A 123 15.13 -0.69 -0.91
CA PRO A 123 15.49 -0.66 0.49
C PRO A 123 14.28 -0.24 1.35
N PRO A 124 14.04 -0.91 2.49
CA PRO A 124 12.92 -0.61 3.36
C PRO A 124 13.02 0.81 3.93
N PHE A 125 11.91 1.55 3.83
CA PHE A 125 11.81 2.89 4.39
C PHE A 125 11.25 2.85 5.82
N VAL A 126 11.99 3.47 6.75
CA VAL A 126 11.54 3.66 8.13
C VAL A 126 11.17 5.13 8.35
N PRO A 127 9.90 5.50 8.49
CA PRO A 127 9.47 6.85 8.88
C PRO A 127 10.11 7.33 10.19
N PRO A 128 10.47 8.62 10.29
CA PRO A 128 10.98 9.22 11.52
C PRO A 128 9.92 9.22 12.63
N PRO A 129 10.33 9.28 13.91
CA PRO A 129 9.40 9.38 15.02
C PRO A 129 8.71 10.76 15.04
N PRO A 130 7.52 10.86 15.67
CA PRO A 130 6.87 12.14 15.86
C PRO A 130 7.77 13.09 16.67
N GLN A 131 7.75 14.37 16.32
CA GLN A 131 8.41 15.43 17.08
C GLN A 131 7.42 15.94 18.12
N LEU A 132 7.70 15.68 19.39
CA LEU A 132 6.89 16.13 20.50
C LEU A 132 7.25 17.58 20.83
N ALA A 133 6.25 18.36 21.24
CA ALA A 133 6.43 19.77 21.57
C ALA A 133 6.20 20.03 23.06
N LEU A 134 6.86 21.06 23.60
CA LEU A 134 6.70 21.46 25.00
C LEU A 134 5.25 21.73 25.42
N PRO A 135 4.39 22.38 24.60
CA PRO A 135 2.98 22.57 24.96
C PRO A 135 2.23 21.26 25.20
N TRP A 136 2.55 20.21 24.42
CA TRP A 136 1.96 18.88 24.62
C TRP A 136 2.44 18.26 25.93
N ALA A 137 3.75 18.25 26.18
CA ALA A 137 4.32 17.71 27.42
C ALA A 137 3.79 18.46 28.66
N MET A 138 3.56 19.76 28.53
CA MET A 138 3.00 20.60 29.58
C MET A 138 1.52 20.30 29.82
N ALA A 139 0.74 20.01 28.78
CA ALA A 139 -0.64 19.55 28.93
C ALA A 139 -0.73 18.21 29.68
N GLU A 140 0.13 17.24 29.31
CA GLU A 140 0.23 15.93 29.99
C GLU A 140 0.63 16.08 31.47
N ALA A 141 1.67 16.85 31.75
CA ALA A 141 2.14 17.11 33.10
C ALA A 141 1.07 17.83 33.94
N GLN A 142 0.38 18.83 33.37
CA GLN A 142 -0.71 19.53 34.06
C GLN A 142 -1.89 18.61 34.33
N ALA A 143 -2.29 17.77 33.38
CA ALA A 143 -3.36 16.80 33.57
C ALA A 143 -3.06 15.85 34.74
N PHE A 144 -1.81 15.38 34.84
CA PHE A 144 -1.36 14.55 35.96
C PHE A 144 -1.36 15.30 37.30
N HIS A 145 -0.69 16.46 37.37
CA HIS A 145 -0.54 17.20 38.64
C HIS A 145 -1.84 17.84 39.14
N LEU A 146 -2.78 18.17 38.25
CA LEU A 146 -4.09 18.71 38.62
C LEU A 146 -5.13 17.62 38.94
N ALA A 147 -4.81 16.34 38.69
CA ALA A 147 -5.71 15.24 38.96
C ALA A 147 -6.07 15.20 40.45
N GLY A 148 -7.37 15.18 40.76
CA GLY A 148 -7.88 15.15 42.14
C GLY A 148 -7.88 16.49 42.88
N ILE A 149 -7.35 17.59 42.32
CA ILE A 149 -7.37 18.91 42.96
C ILE A 149 -8.66 19.67 42.65
N GLY A 150 -9.43 20.01 43.70
CA GLY A 150 -10.70 20.74 43.59
C GLY A 150 -10.56 22.10 42.89
N ARG A 151 -11.58 22.51 42.12
CA ARG A 151 -11.57 23.74 41.30
C ARG A 151 -11.36 25.03 42.09
N PHE A 152 -11.71 25.04 43.38
CA PHE A 152 -11.59 26.20 44.26
C PHE A 152 -10.28 26.22 45.09
N ALA A 153 -9.46 25.16 45.03
CA ALA A 153 -8.18 25.07 45.73
C ALA A 153 -7.08 25.87 45.01
N ARG A 154 -7.19 27.20 45.00
CA ARG A 154 -6.35 28.08 44.16
C ARG A 154 -4.85 27.92 44.42
N ALA A 155 -4.45 27.80 45.69
CA ALA A 155 -3.05 27.62 46.07
C ALA A 155 -2.49 26.28 45.58
N ASP A 156 -3.21 25.18 45.85
CA ASP A 156 -2.80 23.83 45.43
C ASP A 156 -2.74 23.69 43.91
N ARG A 157 -3.69 24.31 43.19
CA ARG A 157 -3.67 24.34 41.71
C ARG A 157 -2.56 25.20 41.13
N ALA A 158 -2.08 26.22 41.86
CA ALA A 158 -0.92 27.00 41.45
C ALA A 158 0.38 26.21 41.66
N ALA A 159 0.50 25.53 42.80
CA ALA A 159 1.62 24.63 43.09
C ALA A 159 1.69 23.46 42.08
N ALA A 160 0.57 22.83 41.76
CA ALA A 160 0.48 21.77 40.76
C ALA A 160 0.89 22.22 39.35
N ARG A 161 0.53 23.44 38.94
CA ARG A 161 0.97 24.01 37.66
C ARG A 161 2.47 24.29 37.64
N HIS A 162 3.01 24.79 38.74
CA HIS A 162 4.46 25.01 38.85
C HIS A 162 5.24 23.68 38.81
N ALA A 163 4.75 22.63 39.46
CA ALA A 163 5.33 21.29 39.36
C ALA A 163 5.28 20.74 37.92
N ALA A 164 4.18 20.96 37.21
CA ALA A 164 4.06 20.59 35.80
C ALA A 164 5.05 21.35 34.91
N GLU A 165 5.25 22.65 35.13
CA GLU A 165 6.25 23.47 34.41
C GLU A 165 7.69 22.98 34.64
N GLN A 166 7.99 22.48 35.85
CA GLN A 166 9.31 21.91 36.17
C GLN A 166 9.53 20.55 35.52
N ASP A 167 8.50 19.69 35.49
CA ASP A 167 8.62 18.32 35.00
C ASP A 167 8.51 18.19 33.47
N ALA A 168 7.70 19.02 32.82
CA ALA A 168 7.37 18.89 31.41
C ALA A 168 8.60 18.91 30.47
N PRO A 169 9.63 19.77 30.65
CA PRO A 169 10.82 19.73 29.82
C PRO A 169 11.61 18.42 29.95
N ALA A 170 11.71 17.86 31.16
CA ALA A 170 12.44 16.62 31.40
C ALA A 170 11.69 15.41 30.81
N TYR A 171 10.36 15.39 30.94
CA TYR A 171 9.52 14.38 30.30
C TYR A 171 9.63 14.44 28.78
N LEU A 172 9.51 15.64 28.19
CA LEU A 172 9.63 15.85 26.75
C LEU A 172 10.98 15.31 26.22
N ALA A 173 12.08 15.69 26.88
CA ALA A 173 13.41 15.28 26.46
C ALA A 173 13.59 13.76 26.55
N ALA A 174 13.12 13.14 27.64
CA ALA A 174 13.18 11.69 27.83
C ALA A 174 12.37 10.93 26.78
N GLU A 175 11.15 11.40 26.51
CA GLU A 175 10.26 10.74 25.56
C GLU A 175 10.71 10.91 24.12
N GLN A 176 11.17 12.10 23.73
CA GLN A 176 11.76 12.33 22.42
C GLN A 176 13.02 11.46 22.21
N ALA A 177 13.87 11.33 23.24
CA ALA A 177 15.05 10.46 23.18
C ALA A 177 14.66 8.98 23.02
N ARG A 178 13.64 8.51 23.73
CA ARG A 178 13.11 7.14 23.60
C ARG A 178 12.61 6.86 22.18
N LEU A 179 11.82 7.77 21.61
CA LEU A 179 11.30 7.63 20.25
C LEU A 179 12.42 7.64 19.20
N ASN A 180 13.42 8.50 19.36
CA ASN A 180 14.60 8.55 18.49
C ASN A 180 15.44 7.27 18.58
N GLU A 181 15.57 6.69 19.77
CA GLU A 181 16.28 5.41 19.97
C GLU A 181 15.53 4.26 19.29
N ILE A 182 14.21 4.20 19.45
CA ILE A 182 13.37 3.22 18.74
C ILE A 182 13.62 3.35 17.24
N HIS A 183 13.46 4.55 16.68
CA HIS A 183 13.68 4.79 15.25
C HIS A 183 15.06 4.31 14.77
N ARG A 184 16.12 4.57 15.55
CA ARG A 184 17.47 4.10 15.22
C ARG A 184 17.55 2.58 15.14
N GLN A 185 16.91 1.88 16.08
CA GLN A 185 16.82 0.41 16.08
C GLN A 185 15.99 -0.09 14.90
N LEU A 186 14.87 0.57 14.57
CA LEU A 186 14.07 0.26 13.38
C LEU A 186 14.92 0.33 12.11
N ARG A 187 15.65 1.43 11.94
CA ARG A 187 16.48 1.67 10.77
C ARG A 187 17.64 0.68 10.67
N ALA A 188 18.32 0.41 11.78
CA ALA A 188 19.41 -0.55 11.82
C ALA A 188 18.95 -1.97 11.43
N ALA A 189 17.79 -2.42 11.93
CA ALA A 189 17.21 -3.71 11.56
C ALA A 189 16.80 -3.76 10.07
N ALA A 190 16.24 -2.67 9.56
CA ALA A 190 15.85 -2.55 8.16
C ALA A 190 17.07 -2.60 7.21
N ASP A 191 18.15 -1.91 7.58
CA ASP A 191 19.43 -1.92 6.85
C ASP A 191 20.12 -3.29 6.91
N GLU A 192 20.05 -3.98 8.04
CA GLU A 192 20.56 -5.33 8.20
C GLU A 192 19.81 -6.33 7.33
N TRP A 193 18.47 -6.29 7.35
CA TRP A 193 17.65 -7.11 6.49
C TRP A 193 17.94 -6.86 4.99
N TRP A 194 18.05 -5.59 4.58
CA TRP A 194 18.35 -5.25 3.19
C TRP A 194 19.73 -5.76 2.75
N ARG A 195 20.73 -5.71 3.65
CA ARG A 195 22.04 -6.31 3.40
C ARG A 195 21.97 -7.83 3.29
N ALA A 196 21.19 -8.49 4.16
CA ALA A 196 21.00 -9.94 4.11
C ALA A 196 20.32 -10.38 2.80
N LEU A 197 19.27 -9.67 2.37
CA LEU A 197 18.58 -9.92 1.09
C LEU A 197 19.53 -9.79 -0.11
N ASN A 198 20.30 -8.71 -0.19
CA ASN A 198 21.27 -8.51 -1.28
C ASN A 198 22.49 -9.45 -1.17
N GLY A 199 22.79 -9.91 0.03
CA GLY A 199 23.83 -10.90 0.32
C GLY A 199 23.40 -12.34 0.06
N ASN A 200 22.18 -12.56 -0.43
CA ASN A 200 21.60 -13.89 -0.66
C ASN A 200 21.60 -14.77 0.61
N ASP A 201 21.26 -14.18 1.76
CA ASP A 201 20.97 -14.93 2.98
C ASP A 201 19.72 -15.80 2.76
N GLU A 202 19.84 -17.12 2.94
CA GLU A 202 18.82 -18.10 2.59
C GLU A 202 17.47 -17.84 3.27
N ASP A 203 17.48 -17.66 4.60
CA ASP A 203 16.27 -17.41 5.38
C ASP A 203 15.59 -16.12 4.92
N THR A 204 16.38 -15.05 4.77
CA THR A 204 15.89 -13.74 4.34
C THR A 204 15.29 -13.77 2.93
N VAL A 205 15.97 -14.39 1.96
CA VAL A 205 15.49 -14.49 0.58
C VAL A 205 14.24 -15.37 0.49
N CYS A 206 14.28 -16.56 1.10
CA CYS A 206 13.14 -17.47 1.07
C CYS A 206 11.91 -16.82 1.69
N GLU A 207 12.08 -16.12 2.81
CA GLU A 207 11.00 -15.37 3.42
C GLU A 207 10.46 -14.25 2.53
N ALA A 208 11.34 -13.42 1.96
CA ALA A 208 10.93 -12.30 1.12
C ALA A 208 10.15 -12.78 -0.11
N VAL A 209 10.64 -13.84 -0.77
CA VAL A 209 9.99 -14.44 -1.94
C VAL A 209 8.67 -15.11 -1.56
N ASN A 210 8.62 -15.87 -0.46
CA ASN A 210 7.38 -16.49 0.01
C ASN A 210 6.33 -15.46 0.42
N THR A 211 6.77 -14.32 0.97
CA THR A 211 5.89 -13.19 1.26
C THR A 211 5.32 -12.61 -0.03
N ALA A 212 6.14 -12.41 -1.07
CA ALA A 212 5.66 -11.91 -2.36
C ALA A 212 4.61 -12.86 -2.97
N PHE A 213 4.84 -14.18 -2.87
CA PHE A 213 3.92 -15.19 -3.38
C PHE A 213 2.61 -15.35 -2.60
N SER A 214 2.43 -14.69 -1.45
CA SER A 214 1.24 -14.93 -0.60
C SER A 214 -0.08 -14.65 -1.31
N ASP A 215 -0.05 -13.76 -2.30
CA ASP A 215 -1.23 -13.30 -3.02
C ASP A 215 -1.39 -13.98 -4.40
N ASN A 216 -0.50 -14.91 -4.75
CA ASN A 216 -0.51 -15.57 -6.06
C ASN A 216 -1.51 -16.74 -6.15
N PRO A 217 -2.24 -16.85 -7.27
CA PRO A 217 -3.17 -17.95 -7.49
C PRO A 217 -2.47 -19.30 -7.72
N ALA A 218 -1.22 -19.30 -8.19
CA ALA A 218 -0.35 -20.47 -8.18
C ALA A 218 0.56 -20.37 -6.96
N ALA A 219 0.35 -21.27 -5.99
CA ALA A 219 1.13 -21.24 -4.75
C ALA A 219 2.57 -21.69 -5.02
N GLY A 220 3.45 -20.71 -5.26
CA GLY A 220 4.89 -20.88 -5.24
C GLY A 220 5.41 -20.86 -3.81
N SER A 221 6.42 -21.67 -3.53
CA SER A 221 7.18 -21.60 -2.29
C SER A 221 8.67 -21.68 -2.62
N ALA A 222 9.43 -20.66 -2.24
CA ALA A 222 10.87 -20.76 -2.08
C ALA A 222 11.15 -21.76 -0.94
N VAL A 223 12.03 -22.73 -1.22
CA VAL A 223 12.33 -23.85 -0.32
C VAL A 223 13.81 -23.96 0.05
N GLY A 224 14.67 -23.22 -0.62
CA GLY A 224 16.09 -23.14 -0.28
C GLY A 224 16.88 -22.33 -1.29
N LEU A 225 18.11 -21.99 -0.91
CA LEU A 225 19.01 -21.15 -1.70
C LEU A 225 20.43 -21.71 -1.68
N ASP A 226 21.01 -21.90 -2.87
CA ASP A 226 22.42 -22.29 -3.03
C ASP A 226 23.19 -21.16 -3.73
N GLY A 227 23.91 -20.37 -2.94
CA GLY A 227 24.63 -19.19 -3.42
C GLY A 227 23.70 -18.15 -4.05
N THR A 228 23.61 -18.13 -5.38
CA THR A 228 22.74 -17.22 -6.15
C THR A 228 21.59 -17.96 -6.85
N VAL A 229 21.42 -19.26 -6.59
CA VAL A 229 20.44 -20.13 -7.24
C VAL A 229 19.31 -20.48 -6.27
N LEU A 230 18.14 -19.91 -6.51
CA LEU A 230 16.96 -20.12 -5.66
C LEU A 230 16.19 -21.38 -6.09
N SER A 231 15.73 -22.18 -5.14
CA SER A 231 14.87 -23.34 -5.40
C SER A 231 13.42 -23.05 -5.04
N ILE A 232 12.51 -23.29 -5.98
CA ILE A 232 11.06 -23.03 -5.85
C ILE A 232 10.25 -24.29 -6.17
N VAL A 233 9.22 -24.52 -5.37
CA VAL A 233 8.17 -25.51 -5.65
C VAL A 233 6.86 -24.77 -5.90
N MET A 234 6.20 -25.04 -7.03
CA MET A 234 4.95 -24.37 -7.42
C MET A 234 3.80 -25.37 -7.55
N ARG A 235 2.64 -25.06 -6.96
CA ARG A 235 1.39 -25.79 -7.19
C ARG A 235 0.65 -25.26 -8.41
N GLN A 236 0.49 -26.11 -9.42
CA GLN A 236 -0.36 -25.84 -10.57
C GLN A 236 -1.78 -26.39 -10.35
N PRO A 237 -2.84 -25.64 -10.72
CA PRO A 237 -4.21 -26.16 -10.73
C PRO A 237 -4.33 -27.48 -11.49
N ASP A 238 -5.12 -28.40 -10.93
CA ASP A 238 -5.26 -29.75 -11.47
C ASP A 238 -5.91 -29.72 -12.87
N LEU A 239 -5.47 -30.58 -13.79
CA LEU A 239 -6.00 -30.62 -15.16
C LEU A 239 -7.53 -30.77 -15.20
N ASP A 240 -8.09 -31.47 -14.21
CA ASP A 240 -9.51 -31.74 -14.12
C ASP A 240 -10.37 -30.55 -13.67
N THR A 241 -9.75 -29.49 -13.13
CA THR A 241 -10.47 -28.25 -12.78
C THR A 241 -10.72 -27.36 -13.98
N LEU A 242 -10.06 -27.61 -15.13
CA LEU A 242 -10.31 -26.82 -16.35
C LEU A 242 -11.71 -27.09 -16.92
N PRO A 243 -12.35 -26.08 -17.55
CA PRO A 243 -13.61 -26.27 -18.25
C PRO A 243 -13.55 -27.39 -19.29
N THR A 244 -14.71 -27.99 -19.57
CA THR A 244 -14.86 -29.03 -20.60
C THR A 244 -15.41 -28.49 -21.92
N GLN A 245 -15.80 -27.21 -21.95
CA GLN A 245 -16.36 -26.53 -23.12
C GLN A 245 -15.43 -25.43 -23.61
N THR A 246 -15.52 -25.11 -24.90
CA THR A 246 -14.82 -24.00 -25.56
C THR A 246 -15.80 -23.22 -26.42
N PRO A 247 -15.62 -21.89 -26.55
CA PRO A 247 -16.31 -21.10 -27.56
C PRO A 247 -16.07 -21.66 -28.98
N GLY A 248 -17.09 -21.53 -29.81
CA GLY A 248 -17.02 -21.86 -31.23
C GLY A 248 -18.15 -21.19 -32.01
N VAL A 249 -18.23 -21.50 -33.30
CA VAL A 249 -19.24 -20.94 -34.20
C VAL A 249 -20.01 -22.09 -34.88
N THR A 250 -21.33 -21.92 -35.05
CA THR A 250 -22.16 -22.81 -35.87
C THR A 250 -21.86 -22.60 -37.37
N SER A 251 -22.34 -23.50 -38.23
CA SER A 251 -22.26 -23.32 -39.69
C SER A 251 -22.93 -22.04 -40.20
N SER A 252 -23.85 -21.48 -39.41
CA SER A 252 -24.58 -20.23 -39.68
C SER A 252 -23.94 -18.98 -39.07
N GLY A 253 -22.73 -19.07 -38.49
CA GLY A 253 -22.04 -17.91 -37.93
C GLY A 253 -22.46 -17.52 -36.50
N ARG A 254 -23.32 -18.30 -35.84
CA ARG A 254 -23.78 -17.98 -34.48
C ARG A 254 -22.80 -18.50 -33.42
N PRO A 255 -22.51 -17.72 -32.37
CA PRO A 255 -21.73 -18.19 -31.23
C PRO A 255 -22.35 -19.45 -30.62
N THR A 256 -21.50 -20.40 -30.23
CA THR A 256 -21.91 -21.66 -29.62
C THR A 256 -20.84 -22.17 -28.67
N LEU A 257 -21.21 -23.12 -27.83
CA LEU A 257 -20.29 -23.83 -26.96
C LEU A 257 -20.10 -25.25 -27.51
N LYS A 258 -18.85 -25.65 -27.68
CA LYS A 258 -18.47 -26.99 -28.15
C LYS A 258 -17.70 -27.70 -27.05
N THR A 259 -17.78 -29.03 -27.01
CA THR A 259 -16.91 -29.84 -26.15
C THR A 259 -15.46 -29.61 -26.56
N MET A 260 -14.60 -29.32 -25.58
CA MET A 260 -13.18 -29.13 -25.81
C MET A 260 -12.49 -30.48 -26.01
N THR A 261 -11.60 -30.58 -26.99
CA THR A 261 -10.84 -31.82 -27.21
C THR A 261 -9.85 -32.06 -26.06
N LYS A 262 -9.47 -33.31 -25.79
CA LYS A 262 -8.46 -33.63 -24.77
C LYS A 262 -7.15 -32.87 -25.00
N ARG A 263 -6.78 -32.68 -26.28
CA ARG A 263 -5.57 -31.98 -26.68
C ARG A 263 -5.66 -30.48 -26.42
N ASP A 264 -6.77 -29.84 -26.78
CA ASP A 264 -6.95 -28.40 -26.54
C ASP A 264 -7.02 -28.10 -25.04
N ARG A 265 -7.64 -28.99 -24.25
CA ARG A 265 -7.64 -28.90 -22.79
C ARG A 265 -6.23 -28.98 -22.22
N LEU A 266 -5.41 -29.93 -22.71
CA LEU A 266 -4.03 -30.05 -22.26
C LEU A 266 -3.16 -28.88 -22.71
N LEU A 267 -3.36 -28.37 -23.93
CA LEU A 267 -2.65 -27.18 -24.42
C LEU A 267 -2.99 -25.96 -23.56
N TRP A 268 -4.27 -25.71 -23.26
CA TRP A 268 -4.65 -24.64 -22.33
C TRP A 268 -3.97 -24.83 -20.98
N TRP A 269 -4.04 -26.03 -20.40
CA TRP A 269 -3.38 -26.33 -19.13
C TRP A 269 -1.87 -26.06 -19.16
N LEU A 270 -1.17 -26.49 -20.22
CA LEU A 270 0.25 -26.27 -20.43
C LEU A 270 0.60 -24.78 -20.58
N THR A 271 -0.19 -24.03 -21.36
CA THR A 271 -0.01 -22.57 -21.50
C THR A 271 -0.22 -21.86 -20.17
N SER A 272 -1.23 -22.26 -19.39
CA SER A 272 -1.44 -21.71 -18.05
C SER A 272 -0.28 -22.05 -17.11
N MET A 273 0.27 -23.26 -17.18
CA MET A 273 1.45 -23.65 -16.41
C MET A 273 2.67 -22.81 -16.79
N GLY A 274 2.99 -22.68 -18.09
CA GLY A 274 4.09 -21.84 -18.56
C GLY A 274 3.91 -20.38 -18.13
N SER A 275 2.68 -19.86 -18.22
CA SER A 275 2.37 -18.50 -17.77
C SER A 275 2.61 -18.31 -16.27
N ASN A 276 2.24 -19.30 -15.44
CA ASN A 276 2.48 -19.23 -14.01
C ASN A 276 3.97 -19.37 -13.68
N ILE A 277 4.70 -20.28 -14.34
CA ILE A 277 6.16 -20.42 -14.18
C ILE A 277 6.85 -19.07 -14.44
N ILE A 278 6.61 -18.44 -15.59
CA ILE A 278 7.28 -17.18 -15.93
C ILE A 278 6.90 -16.05 -14.97
N ALA A 279 5.64 -15.98 -14.52
CA ALA A 279 5.23 -15.02 -13.50
C ALA A 279 5.99 -15.23 -12.18
N THR A 280 6.05 -16.47 -11.69
CA THR A 280 6.80 -16.86 -10.48
C THR A 280 8.29 -16.52 -10.60
N LEU A 281 8.90 -16.78 -11.76
CA LEU A 281 10.30 -16.43 -12.02
C LEU A 281 10.52 -14.92 -11.98
N ASN A 282 9.72 -14.15 -12.72
CA ASN A 282 9.84 -12.68 -12.79
C ASN A 282 9.64 -12.03 -11.42
N GLU A 283 8.68 -12.50 -10.65
CA GLU A 283 8.44 -12.01 -9.30
C GLU A 283 9.60 -12.34 -8.35
N ALA A 284 10.06 -13.59 -8.30
CA ALA A 284 11.21 -13.96 -7.48
C ALA A 284 12.46 -13.15 -7.83
N PHE A 285 12.73 -12.96 -9.12
CA PHE A 285 13.84 -12.14 -9.59
C PHE A 285 13.69 -10.65 -9.22
N ALA A 286 12.46 -10.12 -9.20
CA ALA A 286 12.20 -8.76 -8.78
C ALA A 286 12.33 -8.59 -7.26
N THR A 287 11.90 -9.59 -6.48
CA THR A 287 11.95 -9.59 -5.02
C THR A 287 13.36 -9.78 -4.47
N ALA A 288 14.19 -10.60 -5.11
CA ALA A 288 15.56 -10.89 -4.69
C ALA A 288 16.56 -10.56 -5.80
N PRO A 289 17.09 -9.32 -5.85
CA PRO A 289 17.95 -8.85 -6.94
C PRO A 289 19.26 -9.63 -7.10
N GLY A 290 19.79 -10.19 -6.00
CA GLY A 290 21.03 -10.98 -6.00
C GLY A 290 20.90 -12.40 -6.59
N ILE A 291 19.67 -12.87 -6.86
CA ILE A 291 19.42 -14.19 -7.45
C ILE A 291 19.66 -14.14 -8.95
N THR A 292 20.50 -15.05 -9.46
CA THR A 292 20.88 -15.10 -10.87
C THR A 292 20.18 -16.21 -11.63
N ALA A 293 19.71 -17.24 -10.95
CA ALA A 293 18.96 -18.34 -11.54
C ALA A 293 17.99 -18.99 -10.55
N ILE A 294 17.01 -19.71 -11.08
CA ILE A 294 15.98 -20.40 -10.29
C ILE A 294 15.83 -21.83 -10.79
N ASN A 295 15.89 -22.78 -9.85
CA ASN A 295 15.43 -24.15 -10.04
C ASN A 295 13.96 -24.21 -9.65
N LEU A 296 13.07 -24.60 -10.57
CA LEU A 296 11.64 -24.61 -10.30
C LEU A 296 11.03 -25.98 -10.61
N ALA A 297 10.33 -26.54 -9.63
CA ALA A 297 9.55 -27.76 -9.77
C ALA A 297 8.05 -27.44 -9.71
N VAL A 298 7.27 -28.01 -10.63
CA VAL A 298 5.81 -27.85 -10.67
C VAL A 298 5.13 -29.13 -10.27
N LEU A 299 4.26 -29.04 -9.28
CA LEU A 299 3.44 -30.15 -8.81
C LEU A 299 1.95 -29.93 -9.10
N THR A 300 1.23 -31.02 -9.35
CA THR A 300 -0.21 -31.02 -9.58
C THR A 300 -0.80 -32.36 -9.16
N ARG A 301 -2.13 -32.44 -8.95
CA ARG A 301 -2.78 -33.72 -8.70
C ARG A 301 -2.94 -34.49 -10.01
N MET A 302 -2.45 -35.72 -10.04
CA MET A 302 -2.56 -36.58 -11.20
C MET A 302 -4.03 -37.01 -11.44
N PRO A 303 -4.55 -36.97 -12.68
CA PRO A 303 -5.95 -37.29 -12.98
C PRO A 303 -6.37 -38.74 -12.66
N ASP A 304 -5.42 -39.67 -12.70
CA ASP A 304 -5.66 -41.10 -12.54
C ASP A 304 -5.53 -41.59 -11.09
N THR A 305 -4.51 -41.10 -10.38
CA THR A 305 -4.18 -41.54 -9.01
C THR A 305 -4.68 -40.59 -7.93
N HIS A 306 -5.05 -39.36 -8.31
CA HIS A 306 -5.36 -38.27 -7.38
C HIS A 306 -4.23 -37.96 -6.38
N ARG A 307 -3.00 -38.40 -6.64
CA ARG A 307 -1.82 -38.09 -5.84
C ARG A 307 -1.05 -36.92 -6.46
N LEU A 308 -0.25 -36.26 -5.65
CA LEU A 308 0.67 -35.23 -6.13
C LEU A 308 1.79 -35.85 -6.94
N GLY A 309 2.06 -35.25 -8.09
CA GLY A 309 3.17 -35.61 -8.96
C GLY A 309 3.82 -34.36 -9.52
N ILE A 310 5.12 -34.45 -9.75
CA ILE A 310 5.89 -33.40 -10.44
C ILE A 310 5.67 -33.55 -11.94
N VAL A 311 5.29 -32.46 -12.58
CA VAL A 311 4.89 -32.42 -13.99
C VAL A 311 5.80 -31.54 -14.85
N ALA A 312 6.62 -30.70 -14.22
CA ALA A 312 7.70 -29.96 -14.86
C ALA A 312 8.83 -29.70 -13.86
N TYR A 313 10.06 -29.68 -14.34
CA TYR A 313 11.25 -29.23 -13.62
C TYR A 313 12.18 -28.54 -14.60
N GLY A 314 12.94 -27.54 -14.16
CA GLY A 314 14.01 -26.95 -14.97
C GLY A 314 14.80 -25.88 -14.22
N HIS A 315 15.80 -25.36 -14.92
CA HIS A 315 16.67 -24.27 -14.49
C HIS A 315 16.48 -23.06 -15.41
N TRP A 316 16.19 -21.89 -14.83
CA TRP A 316 16.02 -20.65 -15.58
C TRP A 316 16.95 -19.57 -15.06
N THR A 317 17.78 -19.01 -15.93
CA THR A 317 18.62 -17.86 -15.59
C THR A 317 17.85 -16.55 -15.76
N ARG A 318 18.20 -15.55 -14.95
CA ARG A 318 17.64 -14.20 -15.03
C ARG A 318 17.79 -13.60 -16.43
N GLU A 319 18.97 -13.79 -17.04
CA GLU A 319 19.28 -13.29 -18.38
C GLU A 319 18.39 -13.93 -19.45
N ALA A 320 18.23 -15.26 -19.42
CA ALA A 320 17.40 -15.97 -20.37
C ALA A 320 15.94 -15.51 -20.30
N VAL A 321 15.37 -15.36 -19.10
CA VAL A 321 14.00 -14.88 -18.89
C VAL A 321 13.83 -13.42 -19.35
N ALA A 322 14.80 -12.55 -19.05
CA ALA A 322 14.78 -11.14 -19.44
C ALA A 322 14.96 -10.92 -20.96
N SER A 323 15.62 -11.84 -21.66
CA SER A 323 15.86 -11.75 -23.11
C SER A 323 14.59 -11.92 -23.95
N VAL A 324 13.53 -12.47 -23.38
CA VAL A 324 12.29 -12.79 -24.07
C VAL A 324 11.32 -11.60 -24.03
N PRO A 325 10.85 -11.09 -25.19
CA PRO A 325 9.80 -10.08 -25.21
C PRO A 325 8.42 -10.72 -25.00
N TRP A 326 7.99 -10.85 -23.75
CA TRP A 326 6.66 -11.35 -23.37
C TRP A 326 5.57 -10.37 -23.84
N ARG A 327 4.77 -10.74 -24.84
CA ARG A 327 3.75 -9.86 -25.43
C ARG A 327 2.38 -10.52 -25.58
N ARG A 328 2.33 -11.84 -25.70
CA ARG A 328 1.12 -12.59 -26.01
C ARG A 328 1.01 -13.85 -25.16
N PRO A 329 -0.21 -14.36 -24.92
CA PRO A 329 -0.42 -15.60 -24.16
C PRO A 329 0.40 -16.80 -24.65
N GLU A 330 0.64 -16.90 -25.96
CA GLU A 330 1.38 -18.01 -26.55
C GLU A 330 2.88 -17.96 -26.22
N ASP A 331 3.42 -16.78 -25.91
CA ASP A 331 4.83 -16.61 -25.54
C ASP A 331 5.14 -17.41 -24.27
N ALA A 332 4.15 -17.66 -23.40
CA ALA A 332 4.28 -18.49 -22.21
C ALA A 332 4.90 -19.87 -22.47
N LEU A 333 4.71 -20.45 -23.67
CA LEU A 333 5.28 -21.75 -24.03
C LEU A 333 6.79 -21.72 -24.23
N ARG A 334 7.38 -20.53 -24.42
CA ARG A 334 8.84 -20.34 -24.56
C ARG A 334 9.60 -20.70 -23.28
N PHE A 335 8.92 -20.91 -22.15
CA PHE A 335 9.55 -21.42 -20.93
C PHE A 335 10.33 -22.72 -21.16
N LEU A 336 9.91 -23.54 -22.13
CA LEU A 336 10.61 -24.76 -22.56
C LEU A 336 11.89 -24.48 -23.34
N ASP A 337 11.93 -23.37 -24.09
CA ASP A 337 13.03 -23.04 -25.01
C ASP A 337 14.17 -22.32 -24.30
N ILE A 338 13.87 -21.59 -23.22
CA ILE A 338 14.84 -20.75 -22.49
C ILE A 338 15.41 -21.41 -21.23
N ALA A 339 14.94 -22.62 -20.91
CA ALA A 339 15.37 -23.35 -19.74
C ALA A 339 16.60 -24.20 -20.03
N GLU A 340 17.44 -24.39 -19.01
CA GLU A 340 18.45 -25.43 -18.95
C GLU A 340 17.88 -26.64 -18.19
N ASP A 341 18.27 -27.86 -18.59
CA ASP A 341 17.87 -29.12 -17.94
C ASP A 341 16.36 -29.28 -17.68
N VAL A 342 15.52 -28.80 -18.61
CA VAL A 342 14.06 -28.87 -18.49
C VAL A 342 13.52 -30.26 -18.82
N ASP A 343 12.65 -30.78 -17.95
CA ASP A 343 11.79 -31.93 -18.26
C ASP A 343 10.33 -31.55 -18.00
N CYS A 344 9.45 -32.02 -18.87
CA CYS A 344 8.03 -31.74 -18.83
C CYS A 344 7.23 -33.00 -19.17
N SER A 345 6.19 -33.24 -18.37
CA SER A 345 5.26 -34.36 -18.56
C SER A 345 4.49 -34.28 -19.88
N VAL A 346 4.32 -33.08 -20.44
CA VAL A 346 3.71 -32.86 -21.75
C VAL A 346 4.81 -32.88 -22.80
N ARG A 347 4.81 -33.92 -23.63
CA ARG A 347 5.83 -34.13 -24.68
C ARG A 347 5.22 -34.03 -26.06
N THR A 348 6.01 -33.58 -27.03
CA THR A 348 5.70 -33.73 -28.46
C THR A 348 6.00 -35.16 -28.89
N THR A 349 4.99 -35.80 -29.45
CA THR A 349 5.11 -37.11 -30.13
C THR A 349 5.94 -36.98 -31.40
N ALA A 350 6.41 -38.11 -31.94
CA ALA A 350 7.14 -38.16 -33.22
C ALA A 350 6.39 -37.53 -34.41
N SER A 351 5.05 -37.40 -34.30
CA SER A 351 4.20 -36.75 -35.30
C SER A 351 4.09 -35.22 -35.15
N GLY A 352 4.85 -34.60 -34.23
CA GLY A 352 4.78 -33.17 -33.91
C GLY A 352 3.59 -32.79 -33.04
N ASN A 353 2.81 -33.78 -32.57
CA ASN A 353 1.61 -33.56 -31.79
C ASN A 353 1.86 -33.63 -30.29
N LEU A 354 1.23 -32.76 -29.48
CA LEU A 354 1.27 -32.86 -28.01
C LEU A 354 0.67 -34.19 -27.53
N SER A 355 1.22 -34.74 -26.45
CA SER A 355 0.61 -35.87 -25.73
C SER A 355 -0.83 -35.53 -25.30
N THR A 356 -1.65 -36.53 -25.01
CA THR A 356 -3.04 -36.34 -24.55
C THR A 356 -3.23 -36.65 -23.07
N ALA A 357 -2.15 -37.02 -22.38
CA ALA A 357 -2.11 -37.36 -20.98
C ALA A 357 -0.82 -36.85 -20.35
N ILE A 358 -0.88 -36.58 -19.05
CA ILE A 358 0.26 -36.24 -18.20
C ILE A 358 0.67 -37.46 -17.37
N LYS A 359 1.97 -37.61 -17.14
CA LYS A 359 2.55 -38.60 -16.24
C LYS A 359 3.51 -37.89 -15.27
N PRO A 360 3.63 -38.35 -14.02
CA PRO A 360 4.64 -37.78 -13.13
C PRO A 360 6.04 -38.00 -13.70
N LEU A 361 6.90 -37.00 -13.53
CA LEU A 361 8.31 -37.09 -13.88
C LEU A 361 9.05 -38.03 -12.92
N ASP A 362 10.11 -38.65 -13.41
CA ASP A 362 11.02 -39.45 -12.58
C ASP A 362 11.96 -38.52 -11.82
N THR A 363 11.69 -38.33 -10.53
CA THR A 363 12.42 -37.41 -9.67
C THR A 363 13.70 -38.00 -9.10
N ALA A 364 13.96 -39.30 -9.30
CA ALA A 364 15.17 -39.97 -8.80
C ALA A 364 16.46 -39.41 -9.44
N LYS A 365 16.32 -38.70 -10.56
CA LYS A 365 17.43 -38.08 -11.30
C LYS A 365 17.74 -36.65 -10.85
N ILE A 366 16.93 -36.07 -9.96
CA ILE A 366 17.05 -34.68 -9.51
C ILE A 366 17.38 -34.67 -8.01
N PRO A 367 18.63 -34.40 -7.62
CA PRO A 367 19.05 -34.40 -6.22
C PRO A 367 18.21 -33.44 -5.36
N GLY A 368 17.80 -33.87 -4.16
CA GLY A 368 17.07 -33.05 -3.18
C GLY A 368 15.57 -32.92 -3.40
N LEU A 369 15.05 -33.23 -4.59
CA LEU A 369 13.63 -33.08 -4.93
C LEU A 369 12.73 -34.12 -4.23
N GLU A 370 13.24 -35.33 -4.03
CA GLU A 370 12.52 -36.41 -3.34
C GLU A 370 12.32 -36.11 -1.85
N ALA A 371 13.29 -35.44 -1.21
CA ALA A 371 13.21 -35.00 0.19
C ALA A 371 12.11 -33.94 0.39
N LEU A 372 11.95 -33.03 -0.58
CA LEU A 372 10.85 -32.06 -0.61
C LEU A 372 9.48 -32.74 -0.74
N LEU A 373 9.36 -33.75 -1.62
CA LEU A 373 8.10 -34.48 -1.82
C LEU A 373 7.67 -35.29 -0.59
N THR A 374 8.61 -35.87 0.16
CA THR A 374 8.29 -36.65 1.37
C THR A 374 7.74 -35.81 2.53
N GLN A 375 7.94 -34.49 2.52
CA GLN A 375 7.46 -33.57 3.57
C GLN A 375 6.16 -32.84 3.19
N ILE A 376 5.66 -33.02 1.96
CA ILE A 376 4.45 -32.35 1.48
C ILE A 376 3.22 -33.15 1.90
N GLU A 377 2.50 -32.66 2.92
CA GLU A 377 1.15 -33.09 3.24
C GLU A 377 0.12 -32.29 2.44
N ASP A 378 -0.78 -32.99 1.72
CA ASP A 378 -1.93 -32.40 1.02
C ASP A 378 -3.03 -32.10 2.04
N VAL A 379 -2.86 -31.05 2.83
CA VAL A 379 -3.83 -30.61 3.84
C VAL A 379 -4.95 -29.81 3.13
N PRO A 380 -6.24 -30.16 3.31
CA PRO A 380 -7.33 -29.36 2.77
C PRO A 380 -7.27 -27.93 3.32
N GLU A 381 -7.56 -26.95 2.44
CA GLU A 381 -7.54 -25.51 2.75
C GLU A 381 -8.31 -25.24 4.07
N ALA A 382 -7.57 -24.90 5.13
CA ALA A 382 -8.14 -24.65 6.45
C ALA A 382 -9.01 -23.37 6.43
N PRO A 383 -10.09 -23.30 7.23
CA PRO A 383 -10.85 -22.07 7.37
C PRO A 383 -9.96 -20.94 7.92
N PRO A 384 -10.14 -19.68 7.47
CA PRO A 384 -9.33 -18.56 7.95
C PRO A 384 -9.55 -18.36 9.46
N GLU A 385 -8.47 -18.42 10.24
CA GLU A 385 -8.47 -18.04 11.65
C GLU A 385 -8.71 -16.53 11.83
N PRO A 386 -9.23 -16.09 13.00
CA PRO A 386 -9.54 -14.68 13.25
C PRO A 386 -8.30 -13.79 13.11
N ALA A 387 -8.47 -12.64 12.44
CA ALA A 387 -7.42 -11.67 12.21
C ALA A 387 -6.71 -11.29 13.53
N ALA A 388 -5.37 -11.40 13.54
CA ALA A 388 -4.57 -10.95 14.65
C ALA A 388 -4.86 -9.47 14.97
N PRO A 389 -4.80 -9.05 16.26
CA PRO A 389 -5.06 -7.67 16.65
C PRO A 389 -4.14 -6.71 15.88
N PRO A 390 -4.61 -5.46 15.62
CA PRO A 390 -3.81 -4.48 14.92
C PRO A 390 -2.48 -4.26 15.66
N PRO A 391 -1.41 -3.98 14.92
CA PRO A 391 -0.11 -3.77 15.51
C PRO A 391 -0.12 -2.59 16.46
N SER A 392 0.60 -2.73 17.58
CA SER A 392 0.96 -1.61 18.44
C SER A 392 1.86 -0.65 17.66
N ASP A 393 1.49 0.63 17.63
CA ASP A 393 2.33 1.71 17.13
C ASP A 393 3.71 1.67 17.81
N PRO A 394 4.83 1.48 17.09
CA PRO A 394 6.17 1.45 17.68
C PRO A 394 6.55 2.80 18.33
N TYR A 395 5.91 3.89 17.91
CA TYR A 395 6.08 5.22 18.48
C TYR A 395 4.99 5.58 19.48
N ALA A 396 4.21 4.60 19.96
CA ALA A 396 3.22 4.83 21.00
C ALA A 396 3.86 5.56 22.20
N VAL A 397 3.30 6.72 22.52
CA VAL A 397 3.86 7.64 23.50
C VAL A 397 3.75 7.06 24.91
N TYR A 398 4.84 7.16 25.67
CA TYR A 398 4.91 6.67 27.04
C TYR A 398 4.22 7.66 28.00
N PRO A 399 3.15 7.28 28.73
CA PRO A 399 2.39 8.24 29.53
C PRO A 399 3.20 8.96 30.62
N PHE A 400 2.91 10.25 30.85
CA PHE A 400 3.59 11.07 31.85
C PHE A 400 3.56 10.46 33.25
N ALA A 401 2.40 9.92 33.65
CA ALA A 401 2.23 9.28 34.97
C ALA A 401 3.24 8.15 35.19
N THR A 402 3.45 7.32 34.16
CA THR A 402 4.36 6.19 34.21
C THR A 402 5.81 6.66 34.25
N TRP A 403 6.16 7.67 33.44
CA TRP A 403 7.48 8.30 33.48
C TRP A 403 7.79 8.92 34.84
N LYS A 404 6.84 9.65 35.44
CA LYS A 404 7.02 10.32 36.74
C LYS A 404 7.22 9.32 37.88
N GLN A 405 6.50 8.20 37.85
CA GLN A 405 6.68 7.11 38.81
C GLN A 405 8.06 6.43 38.67
N ALA A 406 8.53 6.23 37.44
CA ALA A 406 9.84 5.62 37.18
C ALA A 406 11.02 6.53 37.53
N THR A 407 10.83 7.84 37.54
CA THR A 407 11.86 8.85 37.82
C THR A 407 11.82 9.40 39.25
N ALA A 408 10.85 8.98 40.07
CA ALA A 408 10.77 9.39 41.46
C ALA A 408 11.97 8.86 42.26
N PRO A 409 12.62 9.69 43.10
CA PRO A 409 13.68 9.21 43.98
C PRO A 409 13.15 8.10 44.88
N ALA A 410 13.90 7.00 45.00
CA ALA A 410 13.53 5.89 45.87
C ALA A 410 13.27 6.40 47.30
N PRO A 411 12.20 5.94 47.99
CA PRO A 411 11.96 6.35 49.36
C PRO A 411 13.19 6.01 50.20
N PRO A 412 13.63 6.90 51.11
CA PRO A 412 14.72 6.57 52.02
C PRO A 412 14.34 5.31 52.79
N PRO A 413 15.29 4.38 53.03
CA PRO A 413 15.00 3.20 53.83
C PRO A 413 14.44 3.65 55.18
N PRO A 414 13.42 2.96 55.72
CA PRO A 414 13.00 3.22 57.09
C PRO A 414 14.24 3.04 57.98
N TRP A 415 14.42 3.90 58.97
CA TRP A 415 15.57 4.00 59.89
C TRP A 415 16.79 4.77 59.36
N SER A 416 16.74 6.09 59.44
CA SER A 416 17.94 6.91 59.64
C SER A 416 17.66 7.86 60.81
N GLN A 417 18.07 7.45 62.01
CA GLN A 417 18.10 8.35 63.17
C GLN A 417 19.18 9.42 62.94
N PRO A 418 18.98 10.68 63.38
CA PRO A 418 20.03 11.68 63.33
C PRO A 418 21.12 11.32 64.34
N ALA A 419 22.36 11.18 63.88
CA ALA A 419 23.52 11.01 64.75
C ALA A 419 23.71 12.25 65.65
N PRO A 420 24.15 12.09 66.91
CA PRO A 420 24.39 13.22 67.81
C PRO A 420 25.56 14.09 67.32
N PRO A 421 25.57 15.40 67.64
CA PRO A 421 26.56 16.32 67.11
C PRO A 421 27.94 15.99 67.69
N ARG A 422 28.93 15.78 66.81
CA ARG A 422 30.34 15.74 67.20
C ARG A 422 30.83 17.17 67.48
N PRO A 423 31.64 17.38 68.54
CA PRO A 423 32.21 18.69 68.83
C PRO A 423 33.27 19.08 67.79
N ALA A 424 33.32 20.37 67.50
CA ALA A 424 34.21 20.99 66.53
C ALA A 424 35.69 20.81 66.92
N ALA A 425 36.50 20.36 65.95
CA ALA A 425 37.96 20.40 66.02
C ALA A 425 38.49 21.54 65.13
N PRO A 426 39.61 22.18 65.51
CA PRO A 426 39.98 23.51 65.03
C PRO A 426 40.58 23.52 63.63
N ALA A 427 40.41 24.66 62.97
CA ALA A 427 40.90 24.97 61.63
C ALA A 427 42.43 24.83 61.51
N GLN A 428 42.88 24.17 60.45
CA GLN A 428 44.26 24.22 59.97
C GLN A 428 44.32 25.03 58.66
N PRO A 429 45.40 25.81 58.45
CA PRO A 429 45.50 26.80 57.38
C PRO A 429 45.81 26.18 56.02
N ALA A 430 45.36 26.88 54.97
CA ALA A 430 45.48 26.50 53.57
C ALA A 430 46.92 26.53 53.04
N VAL A 431 47.24 25.57 52.18
CA VAL A 431 48.41 25.60 51.28
C VAL A 431 47.89 25.36 49.85
N PRO A 432 48.30 26.15 48.84
CA PRO A 432 47.82 26.02 47.47
C PRO A 432 48.76 25.10 46.66
N SER A 433 48.19 24.22 45.82
CA SER A 433 48.90 23.54 44.71
C SER A 433 47.84 22.92 43.79
N ALA A 434 47.66 23.49 42.60
CA ALA A 434 48.28 23.06 41.33
C ALA A 434 47.49 21.92 40.66
N GLY A 435 46.78 22.27 39.57
CA GLY A 435 46.05 21.32 38.74
C GLY A 435 46.93 20.60 37.71
N PRO A 436 46.41 19.50 37.13
CA PRO A 436 46.74 19.10 35.76
C PRO A 436 45.46 18.83 34.93
N PRO A 437 45.59 18.61 33.60
CA PRO A 437 44.69 19.15 32.58
C PRO A 437 43.59 18.18 32.15
N GLN A 438 42.47 18.71 31.64
CA GLN A 438 41.51 17.94 30.87
C GLN A 438 41.62 18.25 29.37
N PRO A 439 41.73 17.23 28.50
CA PRO A 439 41.82 17.38 27.06
C PRO A 439 40.48 17.77 26.43
N GLY A 440 40.55 18.62 25.42
CA GLY A 440 39.41 19.04 24.62
C GLY A 440 38.78 17.88 23.86
N MET A 441 37.46 17.76 23.97
CA MET A 441 36.63 17.06 22.99
C MET A 441 35.92 18.12 22.16
N ALA A 442 36.14 18.02 20.85
CA ALA A 442 35.53 18.85 19.83
C ALA A 442 34.01 18.85 19.97
N GLN A 443 33.43 20.04 19.87
CA GLN A 443 32.01 20.26 19.71
C GLN A 443 31.55 19.55 18.43
N GLY A 444 30.74 18.49 18.56
CA GLY A 444 29.90 18.01 17.47
C GLY A 444 28.81 19.06 17.17
N PRO A 445 28.39 19.23 15.91
CA PRO A 445 27.51 20.33 15.53
C PRO A 445 26.17 20.22 16.22
N ASN A 446 25.84 21.28 16.96
CA ASN A 446 24.55 21.56 17.56
C ASN A 446 23.48 21.64 16.45
N MET A 447 22.64 20.62 16.26
CA MET A 447 21.42 20.76 15.44
C MET A 447 20.40 21.57 16.25
N GLN A 448 20.56 22.89 16.20
CA GLN A 448 19.46 23.81 16.45
C GLN A 448 18.34 23.49 15.46
N VAL A 449 17.15 23.15 15.97
CA VAL A 449 15.94 23.13 15.14
C VAL A 449 15.74 24.55 14.64
N ALA A 450 16.03 24.76 13.35
CA ALA A 450 15.85 26.05 12.72
C ALA A 450 14.37 26.44 12.79
N ALA A 451 14.09 27.70 13.10
CA ALA A 451 12.73 28.23 13.04
C ALA A 451 12.14 28.01 11.63
N PRO A 452 10.82 27.80 11.50
CA PRO A 452 10.18 27.68 10.20
C PRO A 452 10.55 28.86 9.32
N VAL A 453 11.04 28.58 8.12
CA VAL A 453 11.38 29.61 7.14
C VAL A 453 10.07 30.08 6.53
N GLU A 454 9.62 31.26 6.96
CA GLU A 454 8.41 31.87 6.42
C GLU A 454 8.66 32.35 4.98
N LEU A 455 7.81 31.91 4.06
CA LEU A 455 7.88 32.25 2.64
C LEU A 455 6.96 33.42 2.35
N ALA A 456 7.51 34.47 1.75
CA ALA A 456 6.71 35.52 1.14
C ALA A 456 6.10 35.04 -0.19
N GLN A 457 4.98 35.63 -0.58
CA GLN A 457 4.37 35.36 -1.88
C GLN A 457 5.36 35.64 -3.02
N GLY A 458 5.53 34.68 -3.94
CA GLY A 458 6.48 34.76 -5.04
C GLY A 458 7.92 34.32 -4.69
N GLN A 459 8.24 34.11 -3.41
CA GLN A 459 9.57 33.71 -2.99
C GLN A 459 9.92 32.31 -3.53
N THR A 460 11.15 32.19 -4.04
CA THR A 460 11.70 30.95 -4.58
C THR A 460 12.98 30.59 -3.84
N LEU A 461 13.12 29.31 -3.51
CA LEU A 461 14.34 28.76 -2.91
C LEU A 461 14.73 27.43 -3.56
N VAL A 462 16.02 27.11 -3.55
CA VAL A 462 16.52 25.80 -3.93
C VAL A 462 16.32 24.87 -2.74
N LEU A 463 15.71 23.72 -2.98
CA LEU A 463 15.53 22.71 -1.95
C LEU A 463 16.86 22.01 -1.70
N PRO A 464 17.17 21.71 -0.43
CA PRO A 464 18.32 20.90 -0.09
C PRO A 464 18.12 19.46 -0.60
N GLU A 465 19.20 18.73 -0.84
CA GLU A 465 19.16 17.40 -1.48
C GLU A 465 18.30 16.40 -0.69
N GLU A 466 18.24 16.56 0.62
CA GLU A 466 17.49 15.69 1.51
C GLU A 466 15.96 15.89 1.39
N ALA A 467 15.51 17.06 0.93
CA ALA A 467 14.11 17.29 0.58
C ALA A 467 13.68 16.48 -0.65
N LEU A 468 14.64 15.95 -1.42
CA LEU A 468 14.34 15.08 -2.55
C LEU A 468 13.82 13.72 -2.12
N GLN A 469 14.28 13.23 -0.96
CA GLN A 469 13.94 11.91 -0.45
C GLN A 469 12.56 11.87 0.23
N GLY A 470 12.02 13.01 0.64
CA GLY A 470 10.69 13.07 1.25
C GLY A 470 10.32 14.46 1.77
N LEU A 471 9.12 14.89 1.39
CA LEU A 471 8.43 16.08 1.90
C LEU A 471 7.09 15.66 2.49
N LEU A 472 6.82 16.09 3.71
CA LEU A 472 5.48 16.08 4.29
C LEU A 472 4.86 17.45 4.11
N ILE A 473 3.80 17.51 3.33
CA ILE A 473 2.99 18.70 3.11
C ILE A 473 1.84 18.66 4.11
N THR A 474 1.70 19.71 4.92
CA THR A 474 0.58 19.88 5.86
C THR A 474 -0.14 21.17 5.51
N PHE A 475 -1.43 21.07 5.20
CA PHE A 475 -2.31 22.22 5.06
C PHE A 475 -3.23 22.28 6.28
N ALA A 476 -2.99 23.24 7.18
CA ALA A 476 -3.82 23.44 8.37
C ALA A 476 -4.72 24.67 8.19
N PHE A 477 -5.99 24.53 8.58
CA PHE A 477 -7.03 25.53 8.38
C PHE A 477 -8.20 25.38 9.35
N ALA A 478 -9.03 26.40 9.49
CA ALA A 478 -10.26 26.39 10.28
C ALA A 478 -11.34 27.29 9.65
N GLY A 479 -12.57 27.21 10.14
CA GLY A 479 -13.69 28.10 9.74
C GLY A 479 -14.53 27.59 8.58
N ALA A 480 -13.91 27.07 7.53
CA ALA A 480 -14.59 26.45 6.38
C ALA A 480 -13.82 25.20 5.94
N ASP A 481 -14.47 24.32 5.17
CA ASP A 481 -13.83 23.11 4.65
C ASP A 481 -13.14 23.37 3.31
N ALA A 482 -11.93 22.84 3.17
CA ALA A 482 -11.11 22.91 1.96
C ALA A 482 -10.30 21.64 1.80
N ASP A 483 -10.08 21.21 0.56
CA ASP A 483 -9.34 19.99 0.25
C ASP A 483 -7.96 20.31 -0.33
N LEU A 484 -6.97 19.50 0.03
CA LEU A 484 -5.61 19.54 -0.50
C LEU A 484 -5.50 18.65 -1.75
N THR A 485 -4.89 19.19 -2.80
CA THR A 485 -4.68 18.49 -4.07
C THR A 485 -3.26 18.67 -4.59
N LEU A 486 -2.75 17.67 -5.31
CA LEU A 486 -1.45 17.74 -5.99
C LEU A 486 -1.63 17.48 -7.48
N LEU A 487 -0.94 18.25 -8.33
CA LEU A 487 -0.89 17.99 -9.77
C LEU A 487 0.56 17.73 -10.20
N LEU A 488 0.81 16.57 -10.81
CA LEU A 488 2.11 16.22 -11.36
C LEU A 488 2.15 16.67 -12.82
N LEU A 489 3.02 17.62 -13.11
CA LEU A 489 3.05 18.36 -14.37
C LEU A 489 4.33 18.09 -15.14
N ASN A 490 4.20 17.96 -16.46
CA ASN A 490 5.30 17.86 -17.39
C ASN A 490 5.96 19.24 -17.67
N ALA A 491 6.92 19.27 -18.59
CA ALA A 491 7.62 20.50 -18.97
C ALA A 491 6.72 21.59 -19.58
N SER A 492 5.54 21.22 -20.12
CA SER A 492 4.56 22.19 -20.65
C SER A 492 3.56 22.68 -19.59
N GLY A 493 3.72 22.28 -18.33
CA GLY A 493 2.84 22.68 -17.23
C GLY A 493 1.48 21.97 -17.24
N LYS A 494 1.38 20.83 -17.93
CA LYS A 494 0.18 20.01 -18.05
C LYS A 494 0.37 18.65 -17.36
N VAL A 495 -0.71 18.08 -16.84
CA VAL A 495 -0.71 16.67 -16.40
C VAL A 495 -0.44 15.76 -17.60
N ARG A 496 0.22 14.61 -17.37
CA ARG A 496 0.50 13.66 -18.47
C ARG A 496 -0.71 12.79 -18.76
N ALA A 497 -1.48 12.47 -17.73
CA ALA A 497 -2.74 11.76 -17.76
C ALA A 497 -3.58 12.12 -16.53
N ASP A 498 -4.85 11.70 -16.47
CA ASP A 498 -5.73 12.03 -15.33
C ASP A 498 -5.24 11.40 -14.01
N GLU A 499 -4.43 10.33 -14.07
CA GLU A 499 -3.78 9.69 -12.94
C GLU A 499 -2.78 10.59 -12.20
N ASP A 500 -2.28 11.66 -12.85
CA ASP A 500 -1.35 12.63 -12.27
C ASP A 500 -2.03 13.73 -11.45
N PHE A 501 -3.36 13.71 -11.39
CA PHE A 501 -4.14 14.57 -10.50
C PHE A 501 -4.47 13.81 -9.20
N VAL A 502 -3.84 14.21 -8.10
CA VAL A 502 -4.00 13.57 -6.79
C VAL A 502 -5.01 14.36 -5.96
N PHE A 503 -6.11 13.70 -5.60
CA PHE A 503 -7.23 14.23 -4.81
C PHE A 503 -7.90 13.09 -4.02
N TYR A 504 -8.90 13.38 -3.18
CA TYR A 504 -9.45 12.41 -2.24
C TYR A 504 -9.97 11.08 -2.87
N HIS A 505 -10.50 11.07 -4.11
CA HIS A 505 -10.88 9.83 -4.81
C HIS A 505 -9.73 9.14 -5.55
N GLN A 506 -8.60 9.82 -5.73
CA GLN A 506 -7.37 9.28 -6.32
C GLN A 506 -6.19 9.69 -5.44
N PRO A 507 -6.02 9.05 -4.27
CA PRO A 507 -5.15 9.56 -3.22
C PRO A 507 -3.67 9.36 -3.50
N ALA A 508 -3.27 8.77 -4.62
CA ALA A 508 -1.87 8.55 -4.96
C ALA A 508 -1.63 8.57 -6.47
N ALA A 509 -0.44 9.03 -6.87
CA ALA A 509 0.07 9.02 -8.24
C ALA A 509 1.54 8.59 -8.28
N ALA A 510 2.07 8.35 -9.48
CA ALA A 510 3.48 8.02 -9.73
C ALA A 510 4.01 6.87 -8.84
N GLY A 511 3.27 5.76 -8.76
CA GLY A 511 3.67 4.60 -7.95
C GLY A 511 3.67 4.86 -6.43
N GLY A 512 2.99 5.92 -5.96
CA GLY A 512 2.95 6.33 -4.56
C GLY A 512 3.94 7.45 -4.21
N ALA A 513 4.75 7.92 -5.17
CA ALA A 513 5.69 9.02 -4.95
C ALA A 513 4.99 10.35 -4.59
N ALA A 514 3.72 10.54 -4.99
CA ALA A 514 2.86 11.61 -4.49
C ALA A 514 1.59 10.99 -3.91
N ARG A 515 1.25 11.30 -2.66
CA ARG A 515 0.14 10.65 -1.95
C ARG A 515 -0.53 11.55 -0.93
N LEU A 516 -1.86 11.61 -0.91
CA LEU A 516 -2.63 12.14 0.21
C LEU A 516 -2.66 11.15 1.37
N LEU A 517 -2.39 11.67 2.56
CA LEU A 517 -2.41 10.94 3.84
C LEU A 517 -3.73 11.12 4.58
N GLY A 518 -4.60 12.02 4.08
CA GLY A 518 -5.95 12.25 4.58
C GLY A 518 -6.07 13.52 5.43
N LYS A 519 -7.33 13.83 5.74
CA LYS A 519 -7.74 14.98 6.56
C LYS A 519 -8.01 14.51 7.99
N GLN A 520 -7.42 15.19 8.98
CA GLN A 520 -7.59 14.89 10.40
C GLN A 520 -7.87 16.16 11.21
N PRO A 521 -8.57 16.06 12.36
CA PRO A 521 -8.72 17.17 13.28
C PRO A 521 -7.35 17.61 13.83
N GLU A 522 -7.04 18.90 13.78
CA GLU A 522 -5.80 19.46 14.31
C GLU A 522 -6.11 20.74 15.12
N GLY A 523 -6.00 20.65 16.45
CA GLY A 523 -6.37 21.74 17.36
C GLY A 523 -7.85 22.12 17.27
N GLN A 524 -8.13 23.39 16.95
CA GLN A 524 -9.49 23.92 16.74
C GLN A 524 -9.92 23.89 15.26
N GLY A 525 -9.09 23.33 14.38
CA GLY A 525 -9.31 23.27 12.95
C GLY A 525 -9.12 21.86 12.39
N MET A 526 -8.87 21.80 11.09
CA MET A 526 -8.55 20.60 10.34
C MET A 526 -7.14 20.74 9.75
N ALA A 527 -6.47 19.62 9.56
CA ALA A 527 -5.27 19.55 8.77
C ALA A 527 -5.34 18.41 7.76
N GLU A 528 -4.97 18.70 6.53
CA GLU A 528 -4.85 17.72 5.47
C GLU A 528 -3.40 17.55 5.07
N ARG A 529 -2.95 16.29 4.95
CA ARG A 529 -1.54 15.97 4.76
C ARG A 529 -1.30 15.22 3.46
N ALA A 530 -0.14 15.45 2.86
CA ALA A 530 0.34 14.72 1.70
C ALA A 530 1.83 14.39 1.81
N GLY A 531 2.23 13.20 1.37
CA GLY A 531 3.63 12.79 1.22
C GLY A 531 4.09 12.97 -0.22
N LEU A 532 5.32 13.45 -0.41
CA LEU A 532 5.92 13.62 -1.72
C LEU A 532 7.41 13.20 -1.72
N HIS A 533 7.78 12.27 -2.61
CA HIS A 533 9.13 11.79 -2.82
C HIS A 533 9.65 12.26 -4.18
N LEU A 534 10.33 13.41 -4.22
CA LEU A 534 10.75 14.05 -5.47
C LEU A 534 11.77 13.23 -6.27
N SER A 535 12.60 12.42 -5.60
CA SER A 535 13.56 11.50 -6.24
C SER A 535 12.88 10.31 -6.91
N ALA A 536 11.71 9.91 -6.44
CA ALA A 536 10.92 8.80 -6.98
C ALA A 536 9.93 9.26 -8.08
N LEU A 537 9.81 10.57 -8.31
CA LEU A 537 8.98 11.10 -9.40
C LEU A 537 9.60 10.73 -10.75
N PRO A 538 8.80 10.23 -11.70
CA PRO A 538 9.23 10.01 -13.08
C PRO A 538 9.96 11.22 -13.68
N SER A 539 10.91 10.98 -14.57
CA SER A 539 11.76 12.04 -15.15
C SER A 539 10.99 13.07 -15.97
N ASP A 540 9.85 12.68 -16.51
CA ASP A 540 8.91 13.50 -17.25
C ASP A 540 7.96 14.34 -16.36
N VAL A 541 8.00 14.16 -15.04
CA VAL A 541 7.42 15.11 -14.07
C VAL A 541 8.45 16.20 -13.77
N HIS A 542 8.18 17.39 -14.29
CA HIS A 542 9.03 18.57 -14.13
C HIS A 542 8.55 19.51 -13.04
N ARG A 543 7.28 19.44 -12.65
CA ARG A 543 6.67 20.31 -11.63
C ARG A 543 5.59 19.57 -10.85
N VAL A 544 5.50 19.85 -9.56
CA VAL A 544 4.39 19.44 -8.69
C VAL A 544 3.71 20.69 -8.17
N ALA A 545 2.45 20.88 -8.55
CA ALA A 545 1.62 21.98 -8.07
C ALA A 545 0.86 21.53 -6.81
N ILE A 546 0.90 22.33 -5.75
CA ILE A 546 0.22 22.09 -4.48
C ILE A 546 -0.92 23.10 -4.36
N SER A 547 -2.15 22.60 -4.46
CA SER A 547 -3.34 23.46 -4.49
C SER A 547 -4.34 23.10 -3.40
N ILE A 548 -5.17 24.08 -3.06
CA ILE A 548 -6.35 23.91 -2.22
C ILE A 548 -7.60 24.27 -2.99
N ASN A 549 -8.72 23.63 -2.67
CA ASN A 549 -10.03 23.96 -3.21
C ASN A 549 -11.10 24.00 -2.12
N MET A 550 -11.98 24.99 -2.18
CA MET A 550 -13.16 25.05 -1.32
C MET A 550 -14.20 24.03 -1.76
N ASP A 551 -14.99 23.53 -0.80
CA ASP A 551 -16.17 22.72 -1.12
C ASP A 551 -17.18 23.53 -1.97
N VAL A 552 -17.52 23.00 -3.14
CA VAL A 552 -18.37 23.65 -4.14
C VAL A 552 -19.80 23.85 -3.61
N ASP A 553 -20.28 22.92 -2.79
CA ASP A 553 -21.67 22.89 -2.29
C ASP A 553 -21.96 23.97 -1.24
N THR A 554 -20.92 24.48 -0.59
CA THR A 554 -21.05 25.51 0.46
C THR A 554 -21.18 26.93 -0.08
N GLY A 555 -20.75 27.17 -1.32
CA GLY A 555 -20.66 28.52 -1.91
C GLY A 555 -19.61 29.43 -1.25
N LEU A 556 -18.80 28.90 -0.33
CA LEU A 556 -17.77 29.65 0.39
C LEU A 556 -16.52 29.88 -0.48
N THR A 557 -15.77 30.92 -0.13
CA THR A 557 -14.50 31.30 -0.78
C THR A 557 -13.34 31.15 0.20
N CYS A 558 -12.10 31.24 -0.29
CA CYS A 558 -10.91 31.12 0.54
C CYS A 558 -10.85 32.16 1.68
N ALA A 559 -11.59 33.27 1.59
CA ALA A 559 -11.73 34.23 2.71
C ALA A 559 -12.45 33.65 3.94
N ALA A 560 -13.23 32.56 3.79
CA ALA A 560 -13.84 31.86 4.91
C ALA A 560 -12.84 30.96 5.67
N LEU A 561 -11.65 30.73 5.10
CA LEU A 561 -10.58 30.02 5.79
C LEU A 561 -9.88 30.95 6.78
N THR A 562 -9.78 30.47 8.02
CA THR A 562 -9.01 31.09 9.10
C THR A 562 -7.82 30.20 9.43
N HIS A 563 -6.72 30.80 9.88
CA HIS A 563 -5.48 30.07 10.22
C HIS A 563 -4.91 29.22 9.07
N ALA A 564 -5.23 29.55 7.81
CA ALA A 564 -4.72 28.83 6.64
C ALA A 564 -3.19 28.91 6.58
N THR A 565 -2.55 27.74 6.61
CA THR A 565 -1.09 27.59 6.59
C THR A 565 -0.72 26.38 5.75
N LEU A 566 0.26 26.55 4.87
CA LEU A 566 0.91 25.46 4.16
C LEU A 566 2.32 25.28 4.70
N ASP A 567 2.56 24.15 5.35
CA ASP A 567 3.88 23.76 5.83
C ASP A 567 4.44 22.63 4.97
N LEU A 568 5.67 22.81 4.47
CA LEU A 568 6.44 21.77 3.81
C LEU A 568 7.57 21.36 4.75
N HIS A 569 7.45 20.18 5.35
CA HIS A 569 8.43 19.64 6.26
C HIS A 569 9.38 18.70 5.52
N CYS A 570 10.66 19.06 5.51
CA CYS A 570 11.73 18.18 5.04
C CYS A 570 12.09 17.18 6.14
N ILE A 571 12.55 16.00 5.74
CA ILE A 571 13.06 14.96 6.65
C ILE A 571 14.25 15.44 7.52
N THR A 572 14.97 16.48 7.10
CA THR A 572 16.07 17.10 7.87
C THR A 572 15.60 18.06 8.96
N GLY A 573 14.29 18.28 9.09
CA GLY A 573 13.71 19.20 10.08
C GLY A 573 13.57 20.63 9.60
N THR A 574 14.01 20.97 8.38
CA THR A 574 13.69 22.27 7.78
C THR A 574 12.21 22.32 7.44
N THR A 575 11.51 23.34 7.91
CA THR A 575 10.12 23.60 7.56
C THR A 575 10.02 24.91 6.80
N TRP A 576 9.34 24.89 5.65
CA TRP A 576 8.97 26.10 4.94
C TRP A 576 7.48 26.34 5.11
N THR A 577 7.13 27.51 5.62
CA THR A 577 5.75 27.88 5.93
C THR A 577 5.28 28.97 4.99
N PHE A 578 4.17 28.78 4.31
CA PHE A 578 3.50 29.79 3.51
C PHE A 578 2.11 30.09 4.07
N ARG A 579 1.83 31.38 4.29
CA ARG A 579 0.52 31.89 4.67
C ARG A 579 -0.10 32.59 3.47
N PRO A 580 -1.12 32.00 2.84
CA PRO A 580 -1.76 32.65 1.71
C PRO A 580 -2.51 33.92 2.16
N PRO A 581 -2.58 34.95 1.31
CA PRO A 581 -3.46 36.09 1.58
C PRO A 581 -4.92 35.65 1.56
N GLN A 582 -5.75 36.28 2.40
CA GLN A 582 -7.21 36.10 2.33
C GLN A 582 -7.74 36.86 1.11
N ASP A 583 -8.39 36.14 0.20
CA ASP A 583 -9.04 36.73 -0.97
C ASP A 583 -10.51 36.29 -1.03
N PRO A 584 -11.47 37.25 -0.99
CA PRO A 584 -12.89 36.94 -1.01
C PRO A 584 -13.41 36.42 -2.35
N ALA A 585 -12.66 36.56 -3.44
CA ALA A 585 -13.08 36.16 -4.78
C ALA A 585 -12.55 34.78 -5.22
N ILE A 586 -11.65 34.17 -4.46
CA ILE A 586 -10.95 32.94 -4.84
C ILE A 586 -11.67 31.70 -4.28
N ARG A 587 -11.90 30.67 -5.10
CA ARG A 587 -12.50 29.39 -4.70
C ARG A 587 -11.53 28.20 -4.79
N ALA A 588 -10.42 28.35 -5.49
CA ALA A 588 -9.29 27.43 -5.47
C ALA A 588 -7.98 28.20 -5.58
N MET A 589 -6.93 27.75 -4.90
CA MET A 589 -5.65 28.46 -4.83
C MET A 589 -4.48 27.51 -5.06
N LEU A 590 -3.57 27.89 -5.95
CA LEU A 590 -2.25 27.30 -6.07
C LEU A 590 -1.34 27.93 -5.01
N MET A 591 -1.06 27.17 -3.97
CA MET A 591 -0.36 27.66 -2.78
C MET A 591 1.14 27.73 -3.04
N ALA A 592 1.69 26.64 -3.56
CA ALA A 592 3.11 26.52 -3.88
C ALA A 592 3.36 25.55 -5.05
N GLU A 593 4.54 25.64 -5.63
CA GLU A 593 5.00 24.70 -6.64
C GLU A 593 6.44 24.24 -6.36
N LEU A 594 6.69 22.97 -6.65
CA LEU A 594 8.00 22.34 -6.63
C LEU A 594 8.36 22.09 -8.09
N TYR A 595 9.56 22.48 -8.55
CA TYR A 595 9.94 22.26 -9.96
C TYR A 595 11.42 21.96 -10.15
N ARG A 596 11.73 21.15 -11.16
CA ARG A 596 13.09 20.83 -11.58
C ARG A 596 13.74 22.06 -12.24
N HIS A 597 15.01 22.29 -11.92
CA HIS A 597 15.84 23.35 -12.48
C HIS A 597 17.29 22.84 -12.59
N THR A 598 18.12 23.47 -13.41
CA THR A 598 19.56 23.18 -13.48
C THR A 598 20.34 24.33 -12.86
N LEU A 599 21.22 24.05 -11.91
CA LEU A 599 22.10 25.04 -11.29
C LEU A 599 23.54 24.50 -11.36
N ASN A 600 24.45 25.24 -11.99
CA ASN A 600 25.85 24.82 -12.17
C ASN A 600 25.96 23.40 -12.77
N ASP A 601 25.17 23.13 -13.83
CA ASP A 601 25.07 21.83 -14.52
C ASP A 601 24.60 20.65 -13.65
N GLN A 602 24.07 20.91 -12.45
CA GLN A 602 23.46 19.91 -11.58
C GLN A 602 21.93 20.05 -11.54
N PRO A 603 21.16 18.94 -11.62
CA PRO A 603 19.72 18.97 -11.47
C PRO A 603 19.34 19.25 -10.02
N VAL A 604 18.54 20.29 -9.79
CA VAL A 604 18.04 20.69 -8.47
C VAL A 604 16.53 20.86 -8.50
N TRP A 605 15.87 20.71 -7.35
CA TRP A 605 14.48 21.10 -7.20
C TRP A 605 14.38 22.47 -6.52
N LYS A 606 13.42 23.29 -6.95
CA LYS A 606 13.11 24.58 -6.37
C LYS A 606 11.69 24.57 -5.82
N LEU A 607 11.50 25.20 -4.66
CA LEU A 607 10.20 25.51 -4.08
C LEU A 607 9.88 26.99 -4.36
N ARG A 608 8.68 27.26 -4.85
CA ARG A 608 8.16 28.61 -5.03
C ARG A 608 6.78 28.76 -4.38
N ALA A 609 6.65 29.73 -3.48
CA ALA A 609 5.35 30.13 -2.94
C ALA A 609 4.64 31.05 -3.94
N LEU A 610 3.34 30.84 -4.17
CA LEU A 610 2.59 31.57 -5.22
C LEU A 610 1.35 32.28 -4.69
N GLY A 611 0.46 31.56 -3.99
CA GLY A 611 -0.83 32.11 -3.56
C GLY A 611 -1.71 32.64 -4.70
N GLN A 612 -1.64 32.01 -5.88
CA GLN A 612 -2.45 32.41 -7.04
C GLN A 612 -3.82 31.76 -6.94
N GLY A 613 -4.91 32.49 -7.19
CA GLY A 613 -6.25 31.92 -7.10
C GLY A 613 -7.09 31.99 -8.37
N TRP A 614 -8.13 31.16 -8.37
CA TRP A 614 -9.13 31.02 -9.42
C TRP A 614 -10.52 31.27 -8.83
N SER A 615 -11.27 32.20 -9.43
CA SER A 615 -12.67 32.45 -9.12
C SER A 615 -13.57 31.27 -9.51
N ASP A 616 -13.20 30.59 -10.59
CA ASP A 616 -13.94 29.47 -11.18
C ASP A 616 -13.70 28.13 -10.45
N GLY A 617 -13.01 28.18 -9.30
CA GLY A 617 -12.76 27.04 -8.43
C GLY A 617 -11.83 25.98 -9.03
N LEU A 618 -11.93 24.75 -8.52
CA LEU A 618 -11.07 23.64 -8.90
C LEU A 618 -11.13 23.36 -10.42
N GLY A 619 -12.31 23.47 -11.03
CA GLY A 619 -12.47 23.25 -12.47
C GLY A 619 -11.67 24.24 -13.33
N GLY A 620 -11.55 25.50 -12.90
CA GLY A 620 -10.70 26.49 -13.56
C GLY A 620 -9.22 26.13 -13.47
N LEU A 621 -8.77 25.78 -12.25
CA LEU A 621 -7.38 25.38 -11.97
C LEU A 621 -7.00 24.12 -12.76
N ALA A 622 -7.85 23.08 -12.75
CA ALA A 622 -7.57 21.82 -13.42
C ALA A 622 -7.51 21.99 -14.96
N ARG A 623 -8.40 22.79 -15.56
CA ARG A 623 -8.34 23.11 -17.01
C ARG A 623 -7.05 23.84 -17.39
N THR A 624 -6.59 24.79 -16.56
CA THR A 624 -5.31 25.47 -16.76
C THR A 624 -4.15 24.47 -16.80
N HIS A 625 -4.24 23.35 -16.08
CA HIS A 625 -3.25 22.27 -16.05
C HIS A 625 -3.59 21.04 -16.91
N GLY A 626 -4.62 21.12 -17.76
CA GLY A 626 -4.92 20.09 -18.76
C GLY A 626 -5.67 18.87 -18.25
N VAL A 627 -6.24 18.92 -17.05
CA VAL A 627 -7.14 17.88 -16.54
C VAL A 627 -8.50 18.00 -17.23
N ASN A 628 -9.04 16.88 -17.70
CA ASN A 628 -10.32 16.86 -18.40
C ASN A 628 -11.47 16.75 -17.39
N VAL A 629 -12.00 17.90 -16.94
CA VAL A 629 -13.12 17.96 -15.99
C VAL A 629 -14.43 18.01 -16.78
N THR A 630 -14.93 16.84 -17.19
CA THR A 630 -16.26 16.68 -17.82
C THR A 630 -17.33 16.31 -16.82
#